data_AF-A0A6J5IW90-F1
#
_entry.id   AF-A0A6J5IW90-F1
#
_cell.length_a   1.000
_cell.length_b   1.000
_cell.length_c   1.000
_cell.angle_alpha   90.00
_cell.angle_beta   90.00
_cell.angle_gamma   90.00
#
_symmetry.space_group_name_H-M   'P 1'
#
loop_
_entity.id
_entity.type
_entity.pdbx_description
1 polymer ?
#
loop_
_entity_poly.entity_id
_entity_poly.type
_entity_poly.pdbx_seq_one_letter_code
_entity_poly.pdbx_strand_id
1 'polypeptide(L)' 'MTNQTDSHITIRHTAGRTTVRATGRYARPFLDALANGAPSGEAAAFSAWLTFQPRTASEVTA' A
#
# COMPACT_ATOMS: atom_id res chain seq x y z
N MET A 1 -14.78 -22.24 -0.28
CA MET A 1 -14.49 -20.89 0.24
C MET A 1 -13.03 -20.59 -0.03
N THR A 2 -12.76 -19.87 -1.12
CA THR A 2 -11.41 -19.38 -1.40
C THR A 2 -11.05 -18.38 -0.30
N ASN A 3 -10.09 -18.75 0.55
CA ASN A 3 -9.41 -17.83 1.46
C ASN A 3 -8.59 -16.85 0.60
N GLN A 4 -9.29 -15.97 -0.12
CA GLN A 4 -8.68 -14.82 -0.73
C GLN A 4 -8.34 -13.91 0.45
N THR A 5 -7.08 -13.95 0.89
CA THR A 5 -6.60 -13.01 1.90
C THR A 5 -6.61 -11.64 1.25
N ASP A 6 -7.74 -10.93 1.38
CA ASP A 6 -7.92 -9.60 0.85
C ASP A 6 -6.81 -8.71 1.37
N SER A 7 -5.93 -8.31 0.46
CA SER A 7 -4.88 -7.34 0.76
C SER A 7 -5.42 -5.97 0.44
N HIS A 8 -5.55 -5.12 1.44
CA HIS A 8 -6.10 -3.78 1.30
C HIS A 8 -5.34 -2.77 2.13
N ILE A 9 -5.40 -1.51 1.69
CA ILE A 9 -4.99 -0.35 2.48
C ILE A 9 -6.22 0.52 2.64
N THR A 10 -6.62 0.81 3.88
CA THR A 10 -7.75 1.66 4.22
C THR A 10 -7.25 2.86 4.99
N ILE A 11 -7.61 4.05 4.51
CA ILE A 11 -7.32 5.32 5.17
C ILE A 11 -8.65 5.92 5.60
N ARG A 12 -8.77 6.24 6.88
CA ARG A 12 -9.96 6.87 7.45
C ARG A 12 -9.59 8.18 8.12
N HIS A 13 -10.19 9.26 7.63
CA HIS A 13 -10.11 10.57 8.26
C HIS A 13 -11.30 10.78 9.18
N THR A 14 -11.01 11.17 10.41
CA THR A 14 -11.97 11.65 11.41
C THR A 14 -11.48 13.00 11.92
N ALA A 15 -12.36 13.83 12.49
CA ALA A 15 -11.98 15.16 12.97
C ALA A 15 -10.77 15.07 13.91
N GLY A 16 -9.60 15.55 13.45
CA GLY A 16 -8.34 15.54 14.19
C GLY A 16 -7.55 14.22 14.18
N ARG A 17 -8.00 13.16 13.49
CA ARG A 17 -7.32 11.86 13.48
C ARG A 17 -7.40 11.16 12.14
N THR A 18 -6.23 10.79 11.61
CA THR A 18 -6.10 9.87 10.47
C THR A 18 -5.76 8.48 10.98
N THR A 19 -6.52 7.47 10.57
CA THR A 19 -6.26 6.07 10.87
C THR A 19 -5.94 5.35 9.58
N VAL A 20 -4.78 4.71 9.50
CA VAL A 20 -4.41 3.88 8.35
C VAL A 20 -4.34 2.42 8.79
N ARG A 21 -4.96 1.54 8.00
CA ARG A 21 -4.92 0.09 8.16
C ARG A 21 -4.42 -0.54 6.87
N ALA A 22 -3.26 -1.17 6.91
CA ALA A 22 -2.73 -1.97 5.81
C ALA A 22 -2.75 -3.45 6.19
N THR A 23 -3.20 -4.32 5.29
CA THR A 23 -3.27 -5.77 5.50
C THR A 23 -2.66 -6.55 4.33
N GLY A 24 -2.39 -7.83 4.57
CA GLY A 24 -1.88 -8.74 3.55
C GLY A 24 -0.54 -8.25 2.98
N ARG A 25 -0.40 -8.32 1.65
CA ARG A 25 0.86 -8.01 0.96
C ARG A 25 1.35 -6.57 1.12
N TYR A 26 0.45 -5.63 1.46
CA TYR A 26 0.79 -4.22 1.56
C TYR A 26 1.28 -3.79 2.95
N ALA A 27 1.08 -4.60 3.99
CA ALA A 27 1.38 -4.21 5.37
C ALA A 27 2.87 -3.91 5.60
N ARG A 28 3.75 -4.76 5.08
CA ARG A 28 5.20 -4.61 5.26
C ARG A 28 5.77 -3.42 4.47
N PRO A 29 5.52 -3.28 3.15
CA PRO A 29 5.96 -2.10 2.40
C PRO A 29 5.42 -0.78 2.97
N PHE A 30 4.21 -0.80 3.52
CA PHE A 30 3.63 0.38 4.18
C PHE A 30 4.44 0.79 5.41
N LEU A 31 4.78 -0.17 6.28
CA LEU A 31 5.63 0.08 7.45
C LEU A 31 7.04 0.50 7.05
N ASP A 32 7.60 -0.13 6.02
CA ASP A 32 8.92 0.24 5.50
C ASP A 32 8.90 1.68 4.96
N ALA A 33 7.87 2.09 4.22
CA ALA A 33 7.75 3.46 3.71
C ALA A 33 7.65 4.49 4.85
N LEU A 34 6.90 4.18 5.92
CA LEU A 34 6.85 5.03 7.11
C LEU A 34 8.20 5.12 7.82
N ALA A 35 8.88 3.98 8.00
CA ALA A 35 10.20 3.93 8.63
C ALA A 35 11.27 4.71 7.83
N ASN A 36 11.13 4.75 6.50
CA ASN A 36 11.99 5.52 5.60
C ASN A 36 11.60 7.01 5.50
N GLY A 37 10.66 7.48 6.33
CA GLY A 37 10.33 8.91 6.44
C GLY A 37 9.28 9.40 5.43
N ALA A 38 8.34 8.54 5.03
CA ALA A 38 7.19 8.99 4.24
C ALA A 38 6.46 10.16 4.93
N PRO A 39 6.11 11.23 4.20
CA PRO A 39 5.56 12.46 4.78
C PRO A 39 4.14 12.31 5.33
N SER A 40 3.41 11.26 4.93
CA SER A 40 2.07 10.96 5.42
C SER A 40 1.71 9.48 5.28
N GLY A 41 0.63 9.07 5.95
CA GLY A 41 0.07 7.73 5.81
C GLY A 41 -0.39 7.42 4.38
N GLU A 42 -0.91 8.41 3.66
CA GLU A 42 -1.29 8.31 2.25
C GLU A 42 -0.06 8.10 1.36
N ALA A 43 1.04 8.81 1.62
CA ALA A 43 2.28 8.65 0.87
C ALA A 43 2.88 7.24 1.07
N ALA A 44 2.85 6.73 2.31
CA ALA A 44 3.26 5.37 2.60
C ALA A 44 2.34 4.32 1.96
N ALA A 45 1.02 4.55 1.95
CA ALA A 45 0.05 3.69 1.28
C ALA A 45 0.28 3.63 -0.22
N PHE A 46 0.54 4.78 -0.85
CA PHE A 46 0.83 4.87 -2.26
C PHE A 46 2.15 4.18 -2.61
N SER A 47 3.20 4.38 -1.82
CA SER A 47 4.48 3.67 -1.98
C SER A 47 4.30 2.15 -1.88
N ALA A 48 3.55 1.67 -0.89
CA ALA A 48 3.24 0.26 -0.72
C ALA A 48 2.46 -0.34 -1.90
N TRP A 49 1.53 0.43 -2.48
CA TRP A 49 0.78 0.05 -3.68
C TRP A 49 1.67 0.00 -4.92
N LEU A 50 2.64 0.91 -5.06
CA LEU A 50 3.61 0.93 -6.15
C LEU A 50 4.52 -0.31 -6.16
N THR A 51 4.99 -0.76 -4.99
CA THR A 51 5.83 -1.97 -4.88
C THR A 51 5.17 -3.21 -5.47
N PHE A 52 3.85 -3.27 -5.41
CA PHE A 52 3.05 -4.42 -5.83
C PHE A 52 2.15 -4.13 -7.03
N GLN A 53 2.41 -3.05 -7.77
CA GLN A 53 1.82 -2.95 -9.11
C GLN A 53 2.29 -4.16 -9.90
N PRO A 54 1.37 -4.90 -10.56
CA PRO A 54 1.80 -5.79 -11.62
C PRO A 54 2.59 -4.89 -12.57
N ARG A 55 3.90 -5.13 -12.71
CA ARG A 55 4.66 -4.51 -13.79
C ARG A 55 3.86 -4.87 -15.03
N THR A 56 3.20 -3.88 -15.63
CA THR A 56 2.74 -4.01 -17.00
C THR A 56 4.01 -4.35 -17.74
N ALA A 57 4.19 -5.62 -18.06
CA ALA A 57 5.27 -6.07 -18.88
C ALA A 57 5.00 -5.43 -20.23
N SER A 58 5.51 -4.22 -20.43
CA SER A 58 5.75 -3.70 -21.75
C SER A 58 6.83 -4.62 -22.33
N GLU A 59 6.41 -5.78 -22.83
CA GLU A 59 7.11 -6.46 -23.89
C GLU A 59 7.15 -5.46 -25.05
N VAL A 60 8.21 -4.67 -25.08
CA VAL A 60 8.64 -3.98 -26.29
C VAL A 60 9.24 -5.07 -27.17
N THR A 61 8.41 -5.70 -27.98
CA THR A 61 8.86 -6.53 -29.08
C THR A 61 9.50 -5.60 -30.10
N ALA A 62 10.82 -5.67 -30.23
CA ALA A 62 11.61 -4.98 -31.25
C ALA A 62 11.48 -5.68 -32.61
#